data_AF-A0A1J5VEG3-F1
#
_entry.id   AF-A0A1J5VEG3-F1
#
_cell.length_a   1.000
_cell.length_b   1.000
_cell.length_c   1.000
_cell.angle_alpha   90.00
_cell.angle_beta   90.00
_cell.angle_gamma   90.00
#
_symmetry.space_group_name_H-M   'P 1'
#
loop_
_entity.id
_entity.type
_entity.pdbx_description
1 polymer ?
#
loop_
_entity_poly.entity_id
_entity_poly.type
_entity_poly.pdbx_seq_one_letter_code
_entity_poly.pdbx_strand_id
1 'polypeptide(L)'
;MIEKKLTMLIFGNVVLESTLTACYVRVYSDDKRSFSMSTNPPVELKVPLDELKKNASREQKEAIATHIFDETRHLLDADYPGGADAATQELFEWLCEI
;
A
#
# COMPACT_ATOMS: atom_id res chain seq x y z
N MET A 1 7.14 26.26 4.78
CA MET A 1 7.44 24.91 5.28
C MET A 1 6.62 23.96 4.42
N ILE A 2 7.24 23.03 3.69
CA ILE A 2 6.47 22.00 2.98
C ILE A 2 6.16 20.92 4.02
N GLU A 3 4.91 20.84 4.45
CA GLU A 3 4.45 19.80 5.35
C GLU A 3 4.29 18.51 4.54
N LYS A 4 5.20 17.55 4.74
CA LYS A 4 5.07 16.20 4.17
C LYS A 4 4.18 15.38 5.10
N LYS A 5 3.00 14.99 4.62
CA LYS A 5 2.10 14.10 5.35
C LYS A 5 2.62 12.67 5.27
N LEU A 6 2.69 11.98 6.41
CA LEU A 6 3.00 10.55 6.44
C LEU A 6 1.67 9.80 6.27
N THR A 7 1.39 9.41 5.04
CA THR A 7 0.16 8.68 4.71
C THR A 7 0.31 7.20 5.06
N MET A 8 -0.74 6.66 5.68
CA MET A 8 -0.89 5.24 5.97
C MET A 8 -2.24 4.78 5.41
N LEU A 9 -2.23 3.70 4.63
CA LEU A 9 -3.44 3.05 4.10
C LEU A 9 -3.54 1.64 4.68
N ILE A 10 -4.73 1.27 5.17
CA ILE A 10 -4.94 0.05 5.94
C ILE A 10 -5.91 -0.86 5.18
N PHE A 11 -5.46 -2.06 4.83
CA PHE A 11 -6.19 -3.11 4.13
C PHE A 11 -6.19 -4.38 5.00
N GLY A 12 -7.02 -4.37 6.05
CA GLY A 12 -7.00 -5.42 7.06
C GLY A 12 -5.68 -5.45 7.83
N ASN A 13 -5.01 -6.60 7.86
CA ASN A 13 -3.66 -6.77 8.39
C ASN A 13 -2.54 -6.22 7.48
N VAL A 14 -2.81 -5.92 6.21
CA VAL A 14 -1.82 -5.36 5.29
C VAL A 14 -1.90 -3.83 5.34
N VAL A 15 -0.78 -3.16 5.56
CA VAL A 15 -0.71 -1.70 5.70
C VAL A 15 0.36 -1.16 4.76
N LEU A 16 -0.01 -0.16 3.96
CA LEU A 16 0.94 0.66 3.21
C LEU A 16 1.36 1.84 4.05
N GLU A 17 2.62 1.87 4.44
CA GLU A 17 3.18 2.96 5.24
C GLU A 17 4.11 3.84 4.41
N SER A 18 3.70 5.09 4.20
CA SER A 18 4.55 6.09 3.57
C SER A 18 5.44 6.77 4.59
N THR A 19 6.73 6.79 4.29
CA THR A 19 7.76 7.59 4.95
C THR A 19 8.04 8.88 4.17
N LEU A 20 9.03 9.65 4.59
CA LEU A 20 9.45 10.87 3.89
C LEU A 20 10.04 10.61 2.49
N THR A 21 10.56 9.40 2.25
CA THR A 21 11.33 9.05 1.05
C THR A 21 10.86 7.78 0.33
N ALA A 22 10.05 6.94 0.98
CA ALA A 22 9.64 5.64 0.44
C ALA A 22 8.30 5.20 1.02
N CYS A 23 7.69 4.16 0.44
CA CYS A 23 6.53 3.48 1.01
C CYS A 23 6.81 1.98 1.14
N TYR A 24 6.35 1.37 2.24
CA TYR A 24 6.56 -0.03 2.57
C TYR A 24 5.24 -0.77 2.74
N VAL A 25 5.22 -2.05 2.34
CA VAL A 25 4.13 -2.98 2.66
C VAL A 25 4.44 -3.70 3.98
N ARG A 26 3.64 -3.45 5.01
CA ARG A 26 3.74 -4.11 6.32
C ARG A 26 2.58 -5.05 6.54
N VAL A 27 2.86 -6.17 7.18
CA VAL A 27 1.85 -7.14 7.61
C VAL A 27 1.79 -7.11 9.13
N TYR A 28 0.71 -6.61 9.67
CA TYR A 28 0.45 -6.56 11.10
C TYR A 28 -0.16 -7.89 11.58
N SER A 29 0.17 -8.29 12.80
CA SER A 29 -0.55 -9.36 13.49
C SER A 29 -1.98 -8.93 13.81
N ASP A 30 -2.86 -9.89 14.07
CA ASP A 30 -4.28 -9.63 14.40
C ASP A 30 -4.46 -8.69 15.61
N ASP A 31 -3.52 -8.72 16.55
CA ASP A 31 -3.50 -7.82 17.71
C ASP A 31 -3.08 -6.38 17.37
N LYS A 32 -2.65 -6.13 16.13
CA LYS A 32 -2.11 -4.87 15.56
C LYS A 32 -0.94 -4.27 16.36
N ARG A 33 -0.29 -5.06 17.22
CA ARG A 33 0.82 -4.60 18.10
C ARG A 33 2.19 -4.99 17.57
N SER A 34 2.23 -6.02 16.73
CA SER A 34 3.44 -6.45 16.05
C SER A 34 3.23 -6.37 14.54
N PHE A 35 4.32 -6.19 13.80
CA PHE A 35 4.30 -6.30 12.35
C PHE A 35 5.54 -7.03 11.87
N SER A 36 5.41 -7.68 10.73
CA SER A 36 6.52 -8.10 9.88
C SER A 36 6.53 -7.29 8.59
N MET A 37 7.66 -7.30 7.91
CA MET A 37 7.67 -6.89 6.50
C MET A 37 6.92 -7.93 5.67
N SER A 38 6.30 -7.50 4.57
CA SER A 38 5.59 -8.41 3.65
C SER A 38 6.48 -9.56 3.16
N THR A 39 7.77 -9.28 2.95
CA THR A 39 8.77 -10.17 2.37
C THR A 39 10.18 -9.84 2.89
N ASN A 40 11.16 -10.69 2.57
CA ASN A 40 12.58 -10.40 2.76
C ASN A 40 13.35 -10.60 1.43
N PRO A 41 13.75 -9.53 0.72
CA PRO A 41 13.61 -8.13 1.11
C PRO A 41 12.16 -7.62 1.03
N PRO A 42 11.79 -6.58 1.82
CA PRO A 42 10.45 -6.00 1.82
C PRO A 42 10.04 -5.46 0.45
N VAL A 43 8.74 -5.50 0.15
CA VAL A 43 8.18 -4.74 -0.98
C VAL A 43 8.28 -3.26 -0.63
N GLU A 44 9.09 -2.54 -1.42
CA GLU A 44 9.38 -1.12 -1.24
C GLU A 44 9.08 -0.34 -2.52
N LEU A 45 8.30 0.72 -2.38
CA LEU A 45 8.20 1.79 -3.36
C LEU A 45 9.20 2.89 -2.99
N LYS A 46 10.11 3.22 -3.91
CA LYS A 46 11.18 4.23 -3.69
C LYS A 46 10.70 5.68 -3.64
N VAL A 47 9.40 5.89 -3.49
CA VAL A 47 8.75 7.19 -3.46
C VAL A 47 7.56 7.14 -2.48
N PRO A 48 7.26 8.25 -1.77
CA PRO A 48 6.08 8.35 -0.91
C PRO A 48 4.75 8.21 -1.68
N LEU A 49 3.70 7.72 -1.01
CA LEU A 49 2.37 7.56 -1.59
C LEU A 49 1.80 8.89 -2.11
N ASP A 50 1.97 9.98 -1.36
CA ASP A 50 1.52 11.31 -1.76
C ASP A 50 2.26 11.85 -3.00
N GLU A 51 3.52 11.44 -3.20
CA GLU A 51 4.28 11.81 -4.40
C GLU A 51 3.85 10.98 -5.61
N LEU A 52 3.60 9.68 -5.43
CA LEU A 52 2.99 8.83 -6.47
C LEU A 52 1.64 9.39 -6.91
N LYS A 53 0.82 9.78 -5.94
CA LYS A 53 -0.49 10.38 -6.17
C LYS A 53 -0.41 11.64 -7.04
N LYS A 54 0.60 12.50 -6.83
CA LYS A 54 0.75 13.78 -7.56
C LYS A 54 1.47 13.65 -8.90
N ASN A 55 2.50 12.82 -8.97
CA ASN A 55 3.49 12.87 -10.05
C ASN A 55 3.46 11.66 -10.98
N ALA A 56 2.83 10.54 -10.59
CA ALA A 56 2.76 9.35 -11.44
C ALA A 56 1.62 9.47 -12.48
N SER A 57 1.85 8.91 -13.66
CA SER A 57 0.78 8.75 -14.66
C SER A 57 -0.28 7.76 -14.20
N ARG A 58 -1.45 7.77 -14.84
CA ARG A 58 -2.52 6.83 -14.49
C ARG A 58 -2.09 5.38 -14.69
N GLU A 59 -1.39 5.09 -15.78
CA GLU A 59 -0.87 3.76 -16.10
C GLU A 59 0.17 3.29 -15.05
N GLN A 60 1.01 4.21 -14.57
CA GLN A 60 1.95 3.91 -13.48
C GLN A 60 1.22 3.59 -12.18
N LYS A 61 0.17 4.37 -11.84
CA LYS A 61 -0.65 4.14 -10.65
C LYS A 61 -1.35 2.79 -10.71
N GLU A 62 -1.90 2.43 -11.87
CA GLU A 62 -2.56 1.14 -12.10
C GLU A 62 -1.58 -0.03 -11.96
N ALA A 63 -0.41 0.07 -12.60
CA ALA A 63 0.62 -0.96 -12.50
C ALA A 63 1.11 -1.15 -11.05
N ILE A 64 1.30 -0.05 -10.31
CA ILE A 64 1.69 -0.11 -8.90
C ILE A 64 0.59 -0.76 -8.07
N ALA A 65 -0.66 -0.32 -8.22
CA ALA A 65 -1.77 -0.86 -7.44
C ALA A 65 -1.96 -2.37 -7.68
N THR A 66 -1.77 -2.81 -8.93
CA THR A 66 -1.91 -4.22 -9.30
C THR A 66 -0.82 -5.09 -8.66
N HIS A 67 0.43 -4.62 -8.63
CA HIS A 67 1.57 -5.46 -8.23
C HIS A 67 1.99 -5.33 -6.77
N ILE A 68 1.65 -4.23 -6.10
CA ILE A 68 2.14 -3.98 -4.72
C ILE A 68 1.66 -5.04 -3.72
N PHE A 69 0.53 -5.67 -3.99
CA PHE A 69 -0.08 -6.66 -3.11
C PHE A 69 0.21 -8.11 -3.51
N ASP A 70 0.92 -8.39 -4.62
CA ASP A 70 1.10 -9.75 -5.16
C ASP A 70 1.56 -10.75 -4.09
N GLU A 71 2.55 -10.37 -3.28
CA GLU A 71 3.11 -11.21 -2.21
C GLU A 71 2.18 -11.36 -1.00
N THR A 72 1.30 -10.39 -0.77
CA THR A 72 0.35 -10.35 0.36
C THR A 72 -1.09 -10.72 -0.05
N ARG A 73 -1.30 -11.13 -1.31
CA ARG A 73 -2.61 -11.44 -1.89
C ARG A 73 -3.39 -12.45 -1.04
N HIS A 74 -2.72 -13.53 -0.64
CA HIS A 74 -3.30 -14.58 0.19
C HIS A 74 -3.77 -14.08 1.57
N LEU A 75 -3.15 -13.02 2.11
CA LEU A 75 -3.56 -12.41 3.38
C LEU A 75 -4.79 -11.53 3.19
N LEU A 76 -4.81 -10.74 2.12
CA LEU A 76 -5.95 -9.90 1.77
C LEU A 76 -7.19 -10.75 1.46
N ASP A 77 -7.02 -11.84 0.70
CA ASP A 77 -8.11 -12.77 0.39
C ASP A 77 -8.70 -13.44 1.64
N ALA A 78 -7.94 -13.51 2.74
CA ALA A 78 -8.38 -14.10 4.00
C ALA A 78 -9.03 -13.09 4.97
N ASP A 79 -8.51 -11.86 5.03
CA ASP A 79 -8.84 -10.88 6.09
C ASP A 79 -9.51 -9.59 5.59
N TYR A 80 -9.45 -9.31 4.28
CA TYR A 80 -9.99 -8.08 3.71
C TYR A 80 -11.29 -8.34 2.91
N PRO A 81 -12.39 -7.61 3.18
CA PRO A 81 -13.63 -7.77 2.42
C PRO A 81 -13.42 -7.56 0.92
N GLY A 82 -13.78 -8.56 0.11
CA GLY A 82 -13.55 -8.53 -1.35
C GLY A 82 -12.13 -8.91 -1.77
N GLY A 83 -11.26 -9.26 -0.82
CA GLY A 83 -9.93 -9.81 -1.06
C GLY A 83 -8.95 -8.83 -1.68
N ALA A 84 -7.89 -9.36 -2.27
CA ALA A 84 -6.85 -8.57 -2.89
C ALA A 84 -7.35 -7.72 -4.06
N ASP A 85 -8.34 -8.20 -4.80
CA ASP A 85 -8.88 -7.48 -5.95
C ASP A 85 -9.60 -6.19 -5.53
N ALA A 86 -10.37 -6.24 -4.42
CA ALA A 86 -10.97 -5.04 -3.84
C ALA A 86 -9.90 -4.07 -3.31
N ALA A 87 -8.89 -4.58 -2.59
CA ALA A 87 -7.80 -3.74 -2.07
C ALA A 87 -7.02 -3.03 -3.17
N THR A 88 -6.71 -3.74 -4.27
CA THR A 88 -6.07 -3.17 -5.47
C THR A 88 -6.91 -2.07 -6.09
N GLN A 89 -8.22 -2.29 -6.23
CA GLN A 89 -9.14 -1.30 -6.79
C GLN A 89 -9.22 -0.05 -5.90
N GLU A 90 -9.41 -0.22 -4.59
CA GLU A 90 -9.47 0.90 -3.64
C GLU A 90 -8.17 1.71 -3.60
N LEU A 91 -7.02 1.04 -3.68
CA LEU A 91 -5.72 1.71 -3.78
C LEU A 91 -5.60 2.53 -5.08
N PHE A 92 -6.01 1.96 -6.21
CA PHE A 92 -5.98 2.64 -7.50
C PHE A 92 -6.89 3.88 -7.49
N GLU A 93 -8.12 3.76 -6.98
CA GLU A 93 -9.06 4.87 -6.82
C GLU A 93 -8.46 5.96 -5.93
N TRP A 94 -7.87 5.58 -4.79
CA TRP A 94 -7.20 6.51 -3.89
C TRP A 94 -6.04 7.25 -4.59
N LEU A 95 -5.22 6.56 -5.37
CA LEU A 95 -4.11 7.16 -6.13
C LEU A 95 -4.60 8.11 -7.23
N CYS A 96 -5.79 7.87 -7.79
CA CYS A 96 -6.39 8.66 -8.84
C CYS A 96 -7.29 9.80 -8.35
N GLU A 97 -7.63 9.87 -7.06
CA GLU A 97 -8.61 10.83 -6.50
C GLU A 97 -10.00 10.70 -7.13
N ILE A 98 -10.44 9.47 -7.39
CA ILE A 98 -11.76 9.15 -7.95
C ILE A 98 -12.77 8.93 -6.82
#